data_AF-A0A1I4E567-F1
#
_entry.id   AF-A0A1I4E567-F1
#
_cell.length_a   1.000
_cell.length_b   1.000
_cell.length_c   1.000
_cell.angle_alpha   90.00
_cell.angle_beta   90.00
_cell.angle_gamma   90.00
#
_symmetry.space_group_name_H-M   'P 1'
#
loop_
_entity.id
_entity.type
_entity.pdbx_description
1 polymer ?
#
loop_
_entity_poly.entity_id
_entity_poly.type
_entity_poly.pdbx_seq_one_letter_code
_entity_poly.pdbx_strand_id
1 'polypeptide(L)'
;MTHVITQNCCGDATCVAVCPVNCIHPTPQERDFGSTEMLYVDPGACIDCGACADACPVDAILPKDRLTGAQREYAAVNAAYFEDRADAASRAAGGSGSEPADHGPNFHAWGRPVFERTLPSDFAPLRIAVVGTGPAGMYAAEDLLLHTGAEVTLVDRMPVAGGLVRYGVAPDHPGTKGVGDTFARLYAHPRVRMYLGLEVGGDVTAEELAAHHDAVVYAVGARADRRLGIPGEDLPGSISATTLVAWYNAHPETAPDAVDPSAERVVVVGNGNVALDVARILTADPEELAGTDIAAHALGALRASKVREVVLLGRRGPADAAYTRPELLALKHLPGVELVVDDHDPRIAEGIDAAGAGDKAAVLRGVSRRAVDWSLPPAPGRRIVLCFHSAPAEVLGDGRVRAVRATAAEGELEIPAGLVVRAVGYRGAPVPGLPFDEATGTVPHEGGRVTGRPGTYVVGWIKRGPSGGIGANRACAAETVGTLLADALDGALPAPEHGARAFRRLVRGRNRRLVDARGQAAIDRAEVARGLRAGRPREKLATVSELVAAARGRRRLLG
;
A
#
# COMPACT_ATOMS: atom_id res chain seq x y z
N MET A 1 -14.71 13.65 -25.82
CA MET A 1 -15.09 12.98 -24.56
C MET A 1 -13.79 12.64 -23.84
N THR A 2 -13.76 12.52 -22.51
CA THR A 2 -12.49 12.39 -21.77
C THR A 2 -12.56 11.28 -20.72
N HIS A 3 -11.42 10.65 -20.50
CA HIS A 3 -11.20 9.72 -19.42
C HIS A 3 -10.79 10.47 -18.14
N VAL A 4 -11.09 9.88 -16.98
CA VAL A 4 -10.87 10.49 -15.67
C VAL A 4 -10.20 9.47 -14.76
N ILE A 5 -9.11 9.88 -14.09
CA ILE A 5 -8.45 9.05 -13.07
C ILE A 5 -9.15 9.26 -11.73
N THR A 6 -9.51 8.17 -11.08
CA THR A 6 -10.29 8.13 -9.83
C THR A 6 -9.46 7.63 -8.65
N GLN A 7 -10.11 7.49 -7.49
CA GLN A 7 -9.49 7.14 -6.21
C GLN A 7 -8.61 5.89 -6.21
N ASN A 8 -8.90 4.90 -7.06
CA ASN A 8 -8.14 3.66 -7.10
C ASN A 8 -6.71 3.83 -7.62
N CYS A 9 -6.34 5.01 -8.13
CA CYS A 9 -5.04 5.25 -8.72
C CYS A 9 -3.92 4.89 -7.74
N CYS A 10 -3.07 3.95 -8.14
CA CYS A 10 -1.96 3.48 -7.32
C CYS A 10 -0.62 4.12 -7.69
N GLY A 11 -0.61 5.08 -8.62
CA GLY A 11 0.59 5.80 -9.07
C GLY A 11 1.60 4.94 -9.86
N ASP A 12 1.18 3.78 -10.37
CA ASP A 12 2.06 2.85 -11.11
C ASP A 12 2.53 3.39 -12.47
N ALA A 13 1.77 4.32 -13.05
CA ALA A 13 2.10 5.04 -14.29
C ALA A 13 2.20 4.20 -15.56
N THR A 14 1.79 2.93 -15.56
CA THR A 14 1.67 2.15 -16.81
C THR A 14 0.74 2.82 -17.82
N CYS A 15 -0.30 3.53 -17.35
CA CYS A 15 -1.20 4.32 -18.19
C CYS A 15 -0.50 5.45 -18.99
N VAL A 16 0.61 6.01 -18.47
CA VAL A 16 1.37 7.07 -19.14
C VAL A 16 2.03 6.52 -20.40
N ALA A 17 2.64 5.33 -20.31
CA ALA A 17 3.38 4.72 -21.41
C ALA A 17 2.51 4.33 -22.62
N VAL A 18 1.20 4.19 -22.43
CA VAL A 18 0.25 3.80 -23.49
C VAL A 18 -0.60 4.97 -23.99
N CYS A 19 -0.45 6.17 -23.43
CA CYS A 19 -1.23 7.33 -23.83
C CYS A 19 -0.68 7.91 -25.14
N PRO A 20 -1.43 7.87 -26.27
CA PRO A 20 -0.90 8.31 -27.56
C PRO A 20 -0.71 9.83 -27.67
N VAL A 21 -1.34 10.60 -26.78
CA VAL A 21 -1.33 12.06 -26.77
C VAL A 21 -0.68 12.64 -25.52
N ASN A 22 0.00 11.80 -24.72
CA ASN A 22 0.71 12.20 -23.50
C ASN A 22 -0.10 13.07 -22.53
N CYS A 23 -1.42 12.84 -22.41
CA CYS A 23 -2.30 13.68 -21.60
C CYS A 23 -2.40 13.25 -20.13
N ILE A 24 -1.48 12.42 -19.63
CA ILE A 24 -1.53 11.87 -18.26
C ILE A 24 -0.29 12.32 -17.49
N HIS A 25 -0.52 13.03 -16.38
CA HIS A 25 0.53 13.66 -15.59
C HIS A 25 0.35 13.42 -14.09
N PRO A 26 1.42 13.48 -13.29
CA PRO A 26 2.81 13.58 -13.74
C PRO A 26 3.32 12.28 -14.39
N THR A 27 4.12 12.40 -15.43
CA THR A 27 4.92 11.35 -16.03
C THR A 27 6.10 10.98 -15.13
N PRO A 28 6.67 9.77 -15.22
CA PRO A 28 7.84 9.37 -14.43
C PRO A 28 9.05 10.30 -14.51
N GLN A 29 9.16 11.09 -15.58
CA GLN A 29 10.25 12.04 -15.81
C GLN A 29 9.98 13.44 -15.22
N GLU A 30 8.74 13.72 -14.84
CA GLU A 30 8.38 14.99 -14.22
C GLU A 30 8.72 15.00 -12.73
N ARG A 31 9.14 16.18 -12.25
CA ARG A 31 9.55 16.38 -10.85
C ARG A 31 8.48 15.98 -9.83
N ASP A 32 7.21 16.12 -10.21
CA ASP A 32 6.07 15.88 -9.31
C ASP A 32 5.66 14.39 -9.27
N PHE A 33 6.35 13.54 -10.01
CA PHE A 33 6.13 12.11 -9.98
C PHE A 33 6.46 11.53 -8.60
N GLY A 34 5.50 10.80 -8.03
CA GLY A 34 5.64 10.22 -6.69
C GLY A 34 5.46 11.21 -5.53
N SER A 35 5.38 12.52 -5.79
CA SER A 35 4.97 13.52 -4.79
C SER A 35 3.47 13.84 -4.83
N THR A 36 2.85 13.61 -5.99
CA THR A 36 1.39 13.66 -6.17
C THR A 36 0.71 12.42 -5.62
N GLU A 37 -0.54 12.57 -5.19
CA GLU A 37 -1.32 11.50 -4.56
C GLU A 37 -1.94 10.54 -5.57
N MET A 38 -2.13 11.00 -6.80
CA MET A 38 -2.59 10.23 -7.95
C MET A 38 -2.09 10.87 -9.25
N LEU A 39 -2.33 10.20 -10.38
CA LEU A 39 -2.14 10.79 -11.70
C LEU A 39 -3.44 11.47 -12.17
N TYR A 40 -3.34 12.35 -13.15
CA TYR A 40 -4.42 13.18 -13.66
C TYR A 40 -4.44 13.15 -15.19
N VAL A 41 -5.62 13.05 -15.79
CA VAL A 41 -5.83 13.16 -17.23
C VAL A 41 -6.20 14.61 -17.57
N ASP A 42 -5.49 15.22 -18.53
CA ASP A 42 -5.87 16.50 -19.10
C ASP A 42 -7.14 16.34 -19.95
N PRO A 43 -8.28 16.92 -19.53
CA PRO A 43 -9.53 16.81 -20.26
C PRO A 43 -9.52 17.53 -21.62
N GLY A 44 -8.63 18.51 -21.82
CA GLY A 44 -8.48 19.26 -23.07
C GLY A 44 -7.66 18.51 -24.12
N ALA A 45 -6.69 17.70 -23.70
CA ALA A 45 -5.83 16.93 -24.60
C ALA A 45 -6.32 15.49 -24.85
N CYS A 46 -7.13 14.92 -23.96
CA CYS A 46 -7.59 13.54 -24.09
C CYS A 46 -8.43 13.28 -25.36
N ILE A 47 -8.05 12.28 -26.14
CA ILE A 47 -8.74 11.86 -27.38
C ILE A 47 -9.70 10.67 -27.21
N ASP A 48 -9.98 10.26 -25.97
CA ASP A 48 -10.95 9.19 -25.65
C ASP A 48 -10.66 7.78 -26.20
N CYS A 49 -9.39 7.47 -26.49
CA CYS A 49 -9.03 6.19 -27.13
C CYS A 49 -9.14 4.95 -26.21
N GLY A 50 -9.22 5.11 -24.88
CA GLY A 50 -9.37 4.02 -23.92
C GLY A 50 -8.09 3.23 -23.55
N ALA A 51 -6.98 3.41 -24.25
CA ALA A 51 -5.75 2.63 -24.03
C ALA A 51 -5.24 2.68 -22.58
N CYS A 52 -5.36 3.83 -21.92
CA CYS A 52 -4.96 4.01 -20.53
C CYS A 52 -5.85 3.24 -19.54
N ALA A 53 -7.14 3.08 -19.83
CA ALA A 53 -8.06 2.30 -19.00
C ALA A 53 -7.72 0.81 -19.04
N ASP A 54 -7.47 0.26 -20.23
CA ASP A 54 -7.09 -1.14 -20.40
C ASP A 54 -5.74 -1.49 -19.75
N ALA A 55 -4.81 -0.52 -19.72
CA ALA A 55 -3.50 -0.70 -19.14
C ALA A 55 -3.45 -0.48 -17.62
N CYS A 56 -4.51 0.08 -17.02
CA CYS A 56 -4.53 0.40 -15.60
C CYS A 56 -4.66 -0.88 -14.76
N PRO A 57 -3.69 -1.23 -13.89
CA PRO A 57 -3.74 -2.48 -13.14
C PRO A 57 -4.77 -2.50 -12.01
N VAL A 58 -5.47 -1.38 -11.78
CA VAL A 58 -6.34 -1.15 -10.63
C VAL A 58 -7.68 -0.52 -11.01
N ASP A 59 -8.01 -0.52 -12.30
CA ASP A 59 -9.27 0.02 -12.86
C ASP A 59 -9.59 1.45 -12.38
N ALA A 60 -8.54 2.29 -12.27
CA ALA A 60 -8.69 3.66 -11.79
C ALA A 60 -9.19 4.65 -12.85
N ILE A 61 -9.14 4.28 -14.13
CA ILE A 61 -9.40 5.21 -15.24
C ILE A 61 -10.73 4.85 -15.89
N LEU A 62 -11.68 5.78 -15.85
CA LEU A 62 -13.03 5.59 -16.37
C LEU A 62 -13.40 6.70 -17.36
N PRO A 63 -14.20 6.41 -18.40
CA PRO A 63 -14.88 7.43 -19.18
C PRO A 63 -15.72 8.35 -18.28
N LYS A 64 -15.68 9.67 -18.51
CA LYS A 64 -16.36 10.67 -17.66
C LYS A 64 -17.86 10.39 -17.49
N ASP A 65 -18.53 9.87 -18.50
CA ASP A 65 -19.95 9.52 -18.52
C ASP A 65 -20.28 8.26 -17.72
N ARG A 66 -19.29 7.43 -17.40
CA ARG A 66 -19.42 6.24 -16.54
C ARG A 66 -19.17 6.52 -15.06
N LEU A 67 -18.81 7.74 -14.68
CA LEU A 67 -18.58 8.10 -13.29
C LEU A 67 -19.91 8.09 -12.50
N THR A 68 -19.93 7.38 -11.37
CA THR A 68 -21.12 7.26 -10.51
C THR A 68 -20.87 7.82 -9.11
N GLY A 69 -21.95 8.24 -8.43
CA GLY A 69 -21.88 8.71 -7.04
C GLY A 69 -20.79 9.77 -6.80
N ALA A 70 -19.93 9.50 -5.82
CA ALA A 70 -18.78 10.32 -5.45
C ALA A 70 -17.70 10.41 -6.55
N GLN A 71 -17.64 9.45 -7.48
CA GLN A 71 -16.63 9.44 -8.54
C GLN A 71 -16.78 10.63 -9.49
N ARG A 72 -17.98 11.23 -9.59
CA ARG A 72 -18.23 12.37 -10.47
C ARG A 72 -17.38 13.60 -10.14
N GLU A 73 -17.00 13.78 -8.88
CA GLU A 73 -16.13 14.89 -8.47
C GLU A 73 -14.73 14.77 -9.08
N TYR A 74 -14.25 13.56 -9.37
CA TYR A 74 -12.91 13.34 -9.92
C TYR A 74 -12.71 13.98 -11.29
N ALA A 75 -13.78 14.22 -12.06
CA ALA A 75 -13.68 14.95 -13.32
C ALA A 75 -13.16 16.38 -13.08
N ALA A 76 -13.67 17.06 -12.04
CA ALA A 76 -13.19 18.39 -11.65
C ALA A 76 -11.79 18.33 -11.03
N VAL A 77 -11.50 17.28 -10.25
CA VAL A 77 -10.16 17.07 -9.67
C VAL A 77 -9.09 16.89 -10.75
N ASN A 78 -9.39 16.16 -11.82
CA ASN A 78 -8.49 15.98 -12.96
C ASN A 78 -8.26 17.30 -13.69
N ALA A 79 -9.33 18.07 -13.97
CA ALA A 79 -9.22 19.37 -14.62
C ALA A 79 -8.40 20.38 -13.79
N ALA A 80 -8.68 20.48 -12.49
CA ALA A 80 -8.04 21.44 -11.60
C ALA A 80 -6.50 21.30 -11.53
N TYR A 81 -5.98 20.07 -11.69
CA TYR A 81 -4.53 19.84 -11.74
C TYR A 81 -3.84 20.62 -12.86
N PHE A 82 -4.53 20.83 -13.99
CA PHE A 82 -3.99 21.55 -15.15
C PHE A 82 -4.33 23.04 -15.13
N GLU A 83 -5.45 23.45 -14.55
CA GLU A 83 -5.83 24.87 -14.41
C GLU A 83 -4.78 25.65 -13.59
N ASP A 84 -4.39 25.12 -12.42
CA ASP A 84 -3.39 25.74 -11.54
C ASP A 84 -2.00 25.85 -12.20
N ARG A 85 -1.69 24.95 -13.14
CA ARG A 85 -0.39 24.85 -13.84
C ARG A 85 -0.34 25.62 -15.15
N ALA A 86 -1.45 25.72 -15.88
CA ALA A 86 -1.56 26.57 -17.06
C ALA A 86 -1.34 28.04 -16.67
N ASP A 87 -1.86 28.46 -15.52
CA ASP A 87 -1.62 29.79 -14.95
C ASP A 87 -0.18 29.99 -14.46
N ALA A 88 0.48 28.94 -13.92
CA ALA A 88 1.88 29.02 -13.54
C ALA A 88 2.82 29.09 -14.77
N ALA A 89 2.53 28.31 -15.81
CA ALA A 89 3.27 28.32 -17.08
C ALA A 89 3.07 29.63 -17.85
N SER A 90 1.85 30.19 -17.87
CA SER A 90 1.58 31.48 -18.52
C SER A 90 2.24 32.65 -17.77
N ARG A 91 2.32 32.60 -16.43
CA ARG A 91 3.05 33.58 -15.61
C ARG A 91 4.57 33.47 -15.77
N ALA A 92 5.10 32.25 -15.94
CA ALA A 92 6.53 32.03 -16.21
C ALA A 92 6.93 32.48 -17.64
N ALA A 93 6.02 32.38 -18.60
CA ALA A 93 6.20 32.85 -19.97
C ALA A 93 6.14 34.39 -20.13
N GLY A 94 5.87 35.13 -19.05
CA GLY A 94 5.87 36.60 -19.01
C GLY A 94 7.25 37.28 -19.13
N GLY A 95 8.32 36.51 -19.34
CA GLY A 95 9.69 37.01 -19.50
C GLY A 95 10.29 36.64 -20.86
N SER A 96 10.31 37.61 -21.77
CA SER A 96 10.98 37.64 -23.10
C SER A 96 10.59 36.55 -24.11
N GLY A 97 10.12 37.01 -25.28
CA GLY A 97 9.64 36.21 -26.39
C GLY A 97 10.56 35.04 -26.76
N SER A 98 10.02 33.84 -26.59
CA SER A 98 10.38 32.68 -27.40
C SER A 98 9.16 32.30 -28.22
N GLU A 99 9.40 31.97 -29.49
CA GLU A 99 8.39 31.68 -30.50
C GLU A 99 7.39 30.59 -30.02
N PRO A 100 6.15 30.58 -30.54
CA PRO A 100 5.20 29.54 -30.19
C PRO A 100 5.78 28.21 -30.67
N ALA A 101 6.11 27.33 -29.72
CA ALA A 101 6.46 25.96 -30.08
C ALA A 101 5.25 25.34 -30.80
N ASP A 102 5.53 24.75 -31.95
CA ASP A 102 4.59 24.12 -32.87
C ASP A 102 3.91 22.93 -32.18
N HIS A 103 2.85 23.22 -31.41
CA HIS A 103 2.11 22.24 -30.59
C HIS A 103 0.91 21.71 -31.37
N GLY A 104 1.16 21.09 -32.52
CA GLY A 104 0.20 20.12 -33.07
C GLY A 104 0.20 18.85 -32.20
N PRO A 105 -0.96 18.19 -31.98
CA PRO A 105 -1.07 17.00 -31.13
C PRO A 105 -0.26 15.78 -31.63
N ASN A 106 0.34 15.87 -32.82
CA ASN A 106 1.07 14.80 -33.50
C ASN A 106 2.55 15.11 -33.78
N PHE A 107 3.06 16.28 -33.39
CA PHE A 107 4.41 16.73 -33.78
C PHE A 107 5.26 17.14 -32.57
N HIS A 108 5.36 16.25 -31.58
CA HIS A 108 6.44 16.39 -30.61
C HIS A 108 7.78 16.16 -31.31
N ALA A 109 8.71 17.11 -31.18
CA ALA A 109 10.07 16.92 -31.64
C ALA A 109 10.73 15.85 -30.75
N TRP A 110 10.78 14.60 -31.23
CA TRP A 110 11.42 13.52 -30.49
C TRP A 110 12.94 13.79 -30.41
N GLY A 111 13.47 13.85 -29.18
CA GLY A 111 14.91 13.89 -28.96
C GLY A 111 15.60 12.60 -29.39
N ARG A 112 16.94 12.56 -29.32
CA ARG A 112 17.67 11.30 -29.56
C ARG A 112 17.17 10.25 -28.56
N PRO A 113 16.92 9.00 -28.98
CA PRO A 113 16.54 7.95 -28.05
C PRO A 113 17.65 7.77 -27.01
N VAL A 114 17.26 7.81 -25.73
CA VAL A 114 18.15 7.54 -24.61
C VAL A 114 17.78 6.16 -24.08
N PHE A 115 18.76 5.26 -24.05
CA PHE A 115 18.61 3.95 -23.43
C PHE A 115 19.25 4.01 -22.05
N GLU A 116 18.43 3.97 -21.00
CA GLU A 116 18.91 4.04 -19.61
C GLU A 116 19.82 2.85 -19.25
N ARG A 117 19.66 1.71 -19.96
CA ARG A 117 20.44 0.50 -19.73
C ARG A 117 20.86 -0.12 -21.06
N THR A 118 22.15 -0.42 -21.19
CA THR A 118 22.71 -1.16 -22.32
C THR A 118 23.48 -2.36 -21.78
N LEU A 119 22.96 -3.56 -22.02
CA LEU A 119 23.62 -4.81 -21.66
C LEU A 119 24.31 -5.41 -22.89
N PRO A 120 25.53 -5.97 -22.76
CA PRO A 120 26.15 -6.74 -23.83
C PRO A 120 25.24 -7.89 -24.29
N SER A 121 25.28 -8.23 -25.58
CA SER A 121 24.47 -9.33 -26.14
C SER A 121 24.82 -10.70 -25.55
N ASP A 122 26.03 -10.85 -25.04
CA ASP A 122 26.58 -12.04 -24.38
C ASP A 122 26.51 -11.95 -22.85
N PHE A 123 25.76 -10.99 -22.30
CA PHE A 123 25.59 -10.84 -20.86
C PHE A 123 25.02 -12.11 -20.23
N ALA A 124 25.84 -12.76 -19.40
CA ALA A 124 25.53 -14.07 -18.84
C ALA A 124 24.28 -14.00 -17.93
N PRO A 125 23.42 -15.05 -17.93
CA PRO A 125 22.31 -15.13 -16.99
C PRO A 125 22.77 -15.10 -15.54
N LEU A 126 22.28 -14.12 -14.78
CA LEU A 126 22.47 -14.03 -13.33
C LEU A 126 21.43 -14.86 -12.58
N ARG A 127 21.80 -15.48 -11.47
CA ARG A 127 20.88 -16.07 -10.50
C ARG A 127 20.63 -15.08 -9.38
N ILE A 128 19.41 -14.58 -9.29
CA ILE A 128 19.06 -13.51 -8.36
C ILE A 128 17.97 -14.00 -7.41
N ALA A 129 18.20 -13.89 -6.10
CA ALA A 129 17.16 -14.11 -5.12
C ALA A 129 16.43 -12.80 -4.79
N VAL A 130 15.10 -12.84 -4.72
CA VAL A 130 14.27 -11.72 -4.24
C VAL A 130 13.54 -12.17 -2.98
N VAL A 131 13.84 -11.52 -1.86
CA VAL A 131 13.30 -11.85 -0.53
C VAL A 131 12.12 -10.94 -0.21
N GLY A 132 10.90 -11.46 -0.34
CA GLY A 132 9.64 -10.75 -0.19
C GLY A 132 8.92 -10.63 -1.53
N THR A 133 7.65 -11.00 -1.55
CA THR A 133 6.78 -11.04 -2.75
C THR A 133 5.69 -9.96 -2.74
N GLY A 134 5.90 -8.89 -1.97
CA GLY A 134 5.10 -7.67 -2.09
C GLY A 134 5.47 -6.88 -3.36
N PRO A 135 4.80 -5.73 -3.61
CA PRO A 135 4.99 -4.95 -4.83
C PRO A 135 6.45 -4.65 -5.18
N ALA A 136 7.26 -4.22 -4.21
CA ALA A 136 8.66 -3.87 -4.48
C ALA A 136 9.49 -5.06 -4.99
N GLY A 137 9.30 -6.25 -4.41
CA GLY A 137 9.98 -7.45 -4.87
C GLY A 137 9.47 -7.90 -6.23
N MET A 138 8.16 -7.78 -6.46
CA MET A 138 7.58 -8.17 -7.75
C MET A 138 7.93 -7.21 -8.89
N TYR A 139 8.03 -5.90 -8.66
CA TYR A 139 8.55 -4.96 -9.65
C TYR A 139 10.04 -5.20 -9.94
N ALA A 140 10.85 -5.52 -8.93
CA ALA A 140 12.26 -5.88 -9.15
C ALA A 140 12.38 -7.16 -9.99
N ALA A 141 11.56 -8.18 -9.68
CA ALA A 141 11.50 -9.41 -10.46
C ALA A 141 11.01 -9.17 -11.89
N GLU A 142 9.98 -8.34 -12.07
CA GLU A 142 9.47 -7.95 -13.39
C GLU A 142 10.56 -7.29 -14.24
N ASP A 143 11.23 -6.28 -13.69
CA ASP A 143 12.29 -5.53 -14.37
C ASP A 143 13.45 -6.47 -14.79
N LEU A 144 13.91 -7.33 -13.88
CA LEU A 144 14.94 -8.34 -14.17
C LEU A 144 14.51 -9.31 -15.29
N LEU A 145 13.26 -9.78 -15.28
CA LEU A 145 12.76 -10.74 -16.25
C LEU A 145 12.55 -10.11 -17.63
N LEU A 146 12.09 -8.85 -17.70
CA LEU A 146 11.84 -8.16 -18.96
C LEU A 146 13.14 -7.74 -19.66
N HIS A 147 14.17 -7.34 -18.91
CA HIS A 147 15.35 -6.68 -19.48
C HIS A 147 16.62 -7.53 -19.47
N THR A 148 16.60 -8.74 -18.89
CA THR A 148 17.80 -9.57 -18.75
C THR A 148 17.52 -11.06 -19.00
N GLY A 149 18.58 -11.86 -19.08
CA GLY A 149 18.52 -13.33 -19.08
C GLY A 149 18.39 -13.98 -17.69
N ALA A 150 18.26 -13.20 -16.61
CA ALA A 150 18.35 -13.69 -15.23
C ALA A 150 17.34 -14.81 -14.87
N GLU A 151 17.77 -15.69 -13.98
CA GLU A 151 16.94 -16.64 -13.24
C GLU A 151 16.59 -16.05 -11.88
N VAL A 152 15.30 -15.96 -11.56
CA VAL A 152 14.81 -15.30 -10.35
C VAL A 152 14.26 -16.32 -9.36
N THR A 153 14.80 -16.32 -8.14
CA THR A 153 14.29 -17.09 -7.01
C THR A 153 13.48 -16.17 -6.09
N LEU A 154 12.16 -16.32 -6.07
CA LEU A 154 11.28 -15.64 -5.12
C LEU A 154 11.24 -16.41 -3.79
N VAL A 155 11.57 -15.72 -2.70
CA VAL A 155 11.53 -16.25 -1.34
C VAL A 155 10.55 -15.40 -0.52
N ASP A 156 9.63 -16.03 0.21
CA ASP A 156 8.76 -15.31 1.13
C ASP A 156 8.51 -16.15 2.38
N ARG A 157 8.47 -15.50 3.55
CA ARG A 157 8.11 -16.16 4.81
C ARG A 157 6.65 -16.62 4.81
N MET A 158 5.79 -15.93 4.06
CA MET A 158 4.38 -16.28 3.97
C MET A 158 4.17 -17.43 2.99
N PRO A 159 3.27 -18.39 3.28
CA PRO A 159 2.93 -19.48 2.34
C PRO A 159 2.20 -19.00 1.08
N VAL A 160 1.78 -17.73 1.04
CA VAL A 160 1.09 -17.11 -0.10
C VAL A 160 1.75 -15.79 -0.43
N ALA A 161 2.05 -15.59 -1.71
CA ALA A 161 2.65 -14.36 -2.21
C ALA A 161 1.69 -13.16 -2.18
N GLY A 162 2.26 -11.95 -2.29
CA GLY A 162 1.52 -10.70 -2.50
C GLY A 162 1.71 -9.63 -1.41
N GLY A 163 2.35 -9.96 -0.29
CA GLY A 163 2.65 -9.00 0.78
C GLY A 163 1.43 -8.14 1.18
N LEU A 164 1.61 -6.82 1.28
CA LEU A 164 0.54 -5.89 1.64
C LEU A 164 -0.55 -5.70 0.57
N VAL A 165 -0.35 -6.12 -0.69
CA VAL A 165 -1.48 -6.14 -1.65
C VAL A 165 -2.53 -7.14 -1.19
N ARG A 166 -2.09 -8.27 -0.64
CA ARG A 166 -2.98 -9.31 -0.12
C ARG A 166 -3.41 -9.06 1.32
N TYR A 167 -2.49 -8.63 2.17
CA TYR A 167 -2.68 -8.55 3.63
C TYR A 167 -2.83 -7.13 4.19
N GLY A 168 -2.66 -6.10 3.36
CA GLY A 168 -2.71 -4.69 3.76
C GLY A 168 -3.89 -3.94 3.14
N VAL A 169 -4.00 -3.96 1.81
CA VAL A 169 -5.07 -3.27 1.07
C VAL A 169 -6.44 -3.71 1.60
N ALA A 170 -7.29 -2.74 1.91
CA ALA A 170 -8.59 -2.98 2.52
C ALA A 170 -9.50 -3.83 1.60
N PRO A 171 -10.38 -4.67 2.15
CA PRO A 171 -11.24 -5.56 1.37
C PRO A 171 -12.28 -4.82 0.52
N ASP A 172 -12.67 -3.61 0.91
CA ASP A 172 -13.52 -2.70 0.15
C ASP A 172 -12.76 -1.91 -0.93
N HIS A 173 -11.47 -2.20 -1.13
CA HIS A 173 -10.63 -1.66 -2.22
C HIS A 173 -10.23 -2.76 -3.21
N PRO A 174 -11.19 -3.49 -3.83
CA PRO A 174 -10.86 -4.61 -4.71
C PRO A 174 -10.08 -4.17 -5.95
N GLY A 175 -10.36 -2.97 -6.50
CA GLY A 175 -9.62 -2.43 -7.64
C GLY A 175 -8.11 -2.33 -7.36
N THR A 176 -7.72 -1.78 -6.20
CA THR A 176 -6.32 -1.67 -5.79
C THR A 176 -5.62 -3.03 -5.65
N LYS A 177 -6.37 -4.10 -5.32
CA LYS A 177 -5.83 -5.47 -5.25
C LYS A 177 -5.53 -6.07 -6.62
N GLY A 178 -6.09 -5.52 -7.71
CA GLY A 178 -5.89 -5.96 -9.09
C GLY A 178 -4.43 -5.98 -9.53
N VAL A 179 -3.57 -5.13 -8.94
CA VAL A 179 -2.11 -5.17 -9.18
C VAL A 179 -1.50 -6.54 -8.85
N GLY A 180 -2.09 -7.27 -7.90
CA GLY A 180 -1.68 -8.63 -7.55
C GLY A 180 -1.81 -9.60 -8.72
N ASP A 181 -2.81 -9.41 -9.59
CA ASP A 181 -3.05 -10.26 -10.76
C ASP A 181 -1.98 -10.04 -11.84
N THR A 182 -1.51 -8.80 -11.98
CA THR A 182 -0.35 -8.48 -12.84
C THR A 182 0.89 -9.23 -12.37
N PHE A 183 1.19 -9.18 -11.07
CA PHE A 183 2.34 -9.89 -10.50
C PHE A 183 2.19 -11.41 -10.55
N ALA A 184 0.96 -11.94 -10.43
CA ALA A 184 0.72 -13.38 -10.44
C ALA A 184 1.12 -14.04 -11.76
N ARG A 185 1.14 -13.30 -12.87
CA ARG A 185 1.62 -13.78 -14.18
C ARG A 185 3.09 -14.23 -14.12
N LEU A 186 3.90 -13.60 -13.26
CA LEU A 186 5.33 -13.93 -13.11
C LEU A 186 5.57 -15.27 -12.41
N TYR A 187 4.60 -15.77 -11.61
CA TYR A 187 4.75 -17.02 -10.86
C TYR A 187 4.91 -18.25 -11.76
N ALA A 188 4.36 -18.20 -12.98
CA ALA A 188 4.44 -19.27 -13.97
C ALA A 188 5.62 -19.10 -14.94
N HIS A 189 6.39 -18.01 -14.83
CA HIS A 189 7.47 -17.73 -15.76
C HIS A 189 8.57 -18.80 -15.67
N PRO A 190 9.11 -19.32 -16.81
CA PRO A 190 10.03 -20.46 -16.80
C PRO A 190 11.36 -20.21 -16.07
N ARG A 191 11.78 -18.94 -15.99
CA ARG A 191 12.97 -18.48 -15.24
C ARG A 191 12.70 -18.16 -13.77
N VAL A 192 11.48 -18.36 -13.28
CA VAL A 192 11.10 -18.10 -11.88
C VAL A 192 11.05 -19.40 -11.07
N ARG A 193 11.60 -19.36 -9.86
CA ARG A 193 11.44 -20.40 -8.84
C ARG A 193 10.87 -19.77 -7.58
N MET A 194 9.93 -20.44 -6.92
CA MET A 194 9.26 -19.91 -5.73
C MET A 194 9.50 -20.83 -4.53
N TYR A 195 9.87 -20.24 -3.41
CA TYR A 195 9.98 -20.88 -2.10
C TYR A 195 9.23 -20.01 -1.08
N LEU A 196 7.91 -20.19 -1.05
CA LEU A 196 7.02 -19.52 -0.10
C LEU A 196 6.93 -20.33 1.20
N GLY A 197 6.69 -19.65 2.31
CA GLY A 197 6.77 -20.24 3.65
C GLY A 197 8.21 -20.41 4.16
N LEU A 198 9.20 -19.76 3.53
CA LEU A 198 10.62 -19.82 3.87
C LEU A 198 11.09 -18.51 4.52
N GLU A 199 11.51 -18.54 5.78
CA GLU A 199 11.98 -17.35 6.49
C GLU A 199 13.49 -17.14 6.34
N VAL A 200 13.90 -16.00 5.76
CA VAL A 200 15.31 -15.57 5.74
C VAL A 200 15.68 -14.93 7.07
N GLY A 201 16.76 -15.40 7.68
CA GLY A 201 17.15 -15.14 9.06
C GLY A 201 16.66 -16.19 10.07
N GLY A 202 15.79 -17.11 9.63
CA GLY A 202 15.27 -18.22 10.44
C GLY A 202 15.58 -19.58 9.81
N ASP A 203 14.85 -19.95 8.77
CA ASP A 203 15.05 -21.21 8.04
C ASP A 203 16.37 -21.24 7.26
N VAL A 204 16.76 -20.11 6.67
CA VAL A 204 18.02 -19.92 5.95
C VAL A 204 18.65 -18.58 6.32
N THR A 205 19.98 -18.50 6.36
CA THR A 205 20.66 -17.23 6.66
C THR A 205 20.83 -16.37 5.42
N ALA A 206 21.15 -15.08 5.61
CA ALA A 206 21.48 -14.16 4.52
C ALA A 206 22.74 -14.64 3.76
N GLU A 207 23.72 -15.18 4.49
CA GLU A 207 24.98 -15.70 3.95
C GLU A 207 24.74 -16.95 3.10
N GLU A 208 23.90 -17.88 3.56
CA GLU A 208 23.53 -19.06 2.77
C GLU A 208 22.83 -18.64 1.48
N LEU A 209 21.91 -17.68 1.54
CA LEU A 209 21.22 -17.20 0.36
C LEU A 209 22.20 -16.57 -0.66
N ALA A 210 23.16 -15.78 -0.18
CA ALA A 210 24.22 -15.18 -0.98
C ALA A 210 25.18 -16.23 -1.58
N ALA A 211 25.53 -17.29 -0.85
CA ALA A 211 26.37 -18.37 -1.37
C ALA A 211 25.74 -19.15 -2.56
N HIS A 212 24.42 -19.01 -2.77
CA HIS A 212 23.67 -19.70 -3.82
C HIS A 212 23.27 -18.81 -5.02
N HIS A 213 23.47 -17.49 -4.94
CA HIS A 213 22.99 -16.51 -5.92
C HIS A 213 24.05 -15.45 -6.20
N ASP A 214 24.12 -14.95 -7.43
CA ASP A 214 25.03 -13.87 -7.82
C ASP A 214 24.64 -12.55 -7.12
N ALA A 215 23.33 -12.37 -6.84
CA ALA A 215 22.82 -11.25 -6.05
C ALA A 215 21.56 -11.61 -5.26
N VAL A 216 21.32 -10.87 -4.17
CA VAL A 216 20.12 -10.97 -3.33
C VAL A 216 19.48 -9.59 -3.16
N VAL A 217 18.21 -9.47 -3.51
CA VAL A 217 17.39 -8.26 -3.37
C VAL A 217 16.39 -8.45 -2.22
N TYR A 218 16.53 -7.68 -1.15
CA TYR A 218 15.64 -7.71 0.00
C TYR A 218 14.49 -6.73 -0.16
N ALA A 219 13.28 -7.27 -0.31
CA ALA A 219 12.02 -6.59 -0.48
C ALA A 219 11.06 -6.86 0.71
N VAL A 220 11.60 -6.93 1.93
CA VAL A 220 10.89 -7.39 3.13
C VAL A 220 9.87 -6.40 3.69
N GLY A 221 9.79 -5.19 3.11
CA GLY A 221 8.84 -4.15 3.52
C GLY A 221 9.09 -3.64 4.94
N ALA A 222 8.03 -3.14 5.57
CA ALA A 222 8.03 -2.72 6.97
C ALA A 222 6.99 -3.55 7.72
N ARG A 223 7.44 -4.38 8.67
CA ARG A 223 6.59 -5.37 9.35
C ARG A 223 6.24 -5.02 10.79
N ALA A 224 6.92 -4.04 11.36
CA ALA A 224 6.68 -3.58 12.73
C ALA A 224 5.84 -2.31 12.71
N ASP A 225 5.38 -1.90 13.89
CA ASP A 225 4.57 -0.71 14.10
C ASP A 225 5.38 0.35 14.83
N ARG A 226 5.10 1.62 14.54
CA ARG A 226 5.54 2.70 15.42
C ARG A 226 4.70 2.67 16.70
N ARG A 227 5.40 2.79 17.84
CA ARG A 227 4.82 2.97 19.16
C ARG A 227 4.47 4.44 19.36
N LEU A 228 3.44 4.70 20.17
CA LEU A 228 3.09 6.03 20.66
C LEU A 228 4.09 6.49 21.71
N GLY A 229 4.60 5.55 22.54
CA GLY A 229 5.53 5.87 23.62
C GLY A 229 4.87 6.62 24.78
N ILE A 230 3.59 6.32 25.05
CA ILE A 230 2.79 6.96 26.09
C ILE A 230 2.34 5.93 27.14
N PRO A 231 2.03 6.36 28.38
CA PRO A 231 1.50 5.47 29.41
C PRO A 231 0.20 4.80 28.96
N GLY A 232 0.02 3.54 29.38
CA GLY A 232 -1.15 2.72 29.06
C GLY A 232 -1.21 2.17 27.63
N GLU A 233 -0.24 2.46 26.76
CA GLU A 233 -0.24 1.99 25.36
C GLU A 233 -0.37 0.46 25.22
N ASP A 234 0.12 -0.30 26.21
CA ASP A 234 0.09 -1.77 26.19
C ASP A 234 -1.14 -2.37 26.92
N LEU A 235 -2.13 -1.55 27.32
CA LEU A 235 -3.37 -2.04 27.94
C LEU A 235 -4.17 -2.93 26.96
N PRO A 236 -4.85 -3.99 27.44
CA PRO A 236 -5.81 -4.74 26.64
C PRO A 236 -6.88 -3.82 26.04
N GLY A 237 -7.06 -3.89 24.72
CA GLY A 237 -7.88 -2.95 23.95
C GLY A 237 -7.09 -1.81 23.29
N SER A 238 -5.77 -1.73 23.47
CA SER A 238 -4.88 -0.85 22.71
C SER A 238 -4.05 -1.66 21.70
N ILE A 239 -4.36 -1.54 20.42
CA ILE A 239 -3.78 -2.35 19.34
C ILE A 239 -3.19 -1.48 18.23
N SER A 240 -2.35 -2.06 17.37
CA SER A 240 -1.93 -1.39 16.14
C SER A 240 -2.97 -1.49 15.05
N ALA A 241 -2.99 -0.48 14.18
CA ALA A 241 -3.76 -0.54 12.93
C ALA A 241 -3.36 -1.76 12.10
N THR A 242 -2.10 -2.16 12.11
CA THR A 242 -1.61 -3.32 11.36
C THR A 242 -2.18 -4.63 11.90
N THR A 243 -2.41 -4.75 13.22
CA THR A 243 -3.12 -5.89 13.81
C THR A 243 -4.56 -5.97 13.30
N LEU A 244 -5.27 -4.84 13.31
CA LEU A 244 -6.66 -4.77 12.83
C LEU A 244 -6.75 -5.05 11.32
N VAL A 245 -5.83 -4.47 10.53
CA VAL A 245 -5.71 -4.68 9.09
C VAL A 245 -5.42 -6.14 8.78
N ALA A 246 -4.43 -6.73 9.44
CA ALA A 246 -4.05 -8.12 9.28
C ALA A 246 -5.21 -9.07 9.65
N TRP A 247 -5.96 -8.75 10.71
CA TRP A 247 -7.16 -9.47 11.15
C TRP A 247 -8.23 -9.49 10.05
N TYR A 248 -8.69 -8.34 9.56
CA TYR A 248 -9.73 -8.33 8.53
C TYR A 248 -9.24 -8.85 7.17
N ASN A 249 -7.93 -8.86 6.90
CA ASN A 249 -7.35 -9.40 5.68
C ASN A 249 -6.93 -10.88 5.77
N ALA A 250 -7.28 -11.58 6.85
CA ALA A 250 -6.97 -13.00 7.09
C ALA A 250 -5.46 -13.30 7.05
N HIS A 251 -4.65 -12.44 7.65
CA HIS A 251 -3.23 -12.70 7.81
C HIS A 251 -3.01 -13.93 8.71
N PRO A 252 -2.30 -14.99 8.27
CA PRO A 252 -2.21 -16.28 8.97
C PRO A 252 -1.61 -16.28 10.36
N GLU A 253 -0.93 -15.20 10.74
CA GLU A 253 -0.27 -15.03 12.04
C GLU A 253 -1.05 -14.14 12.99
N THR A 254 -2.23 -13.66 12.58
CA THR A 254 -3.11 -12.86 13.41
C THR A 254 -4.24 -13.75 13.91
N ALA A 255 -4.44 -13.76 15.23
CA ALA A 255 -5.49 -14.58 15.83
C ALA A 255 -6.89 -14.12 15.36
N PRO A 256 -7.85 -15.03 15.11
CA PRO A 256 -9.20 -14.66 14.68
C PRO A 256 -9.96 -13.77 15.66
N ASP A 257 -9.58 -13.78 16.94
CA ASP A 257 -10.13 -12.99 18.05
C ASP A 257 -9.22 -11.82 18.46
N ALA A 258 -8.24 -11.44 17.62
CA ALA A 258 -7.30 -10.35 17.91
C ALA A 258 -7.94 -8.95 18.05
N VAL A 259 -9.19 -8.78 17.58
CA VAL A 259 -9.93 -7.53 17.63
C VAL A 259 -11.29 -7.78 18.28
N ASP A 260 -11.59 -6.98 19.31
CA ASP A 260 -12.87 -6.95 20.03
C ASP A 260 -13.64 -5.66 19.66
N PRO A 261 -14.57 -5.70 18.68
CA PRO A 261 -15.38 -4.55 18.30
C PRO A 261 -16.66 -4.40 19.16
N SER A 262 -16.64 -4.84 20.42
CA SER A 262 -17.80 -4.75 21.33
C SER A 262 -18.01 -3.35 21.94
N ALA A 263 -17.06 -2.43 21.79
CA ALA A 263 -17.18 -1.06 22.23
C ALA A 263 -18.04 -0.22 21.27
N GLU A 264 -18.78 0.78 21.78
CA GLU A 264 -19.52 1.71 20.92
C GLU A 264 -18.63 2.79 20.30
N ARG A 265 -17.57 3.20 21.02
CA ARG A 265 -16.58 4.19 20.58
C ARG A 265 -15.20 3.58 20.46
N VAL A 266 -14.55 3.84 19.33
CA VAL A 266 -13.15 3.49 19.04
C VAL A 266 -12.36 4.77 18.77
N VAL A 267 -11.18 4.89 19.36
CA VAL A 267 -10.24 5.98 19.03
C VAL A 267 -9.13 5.42 18.15
N VAL A 268 -8.94 6.02 16.97
CA VAL A 268 -7.83 5.71 16.07
C VAL A 268 -6.85 6.88 16.13
N VAL A 269 -5.62 6.63 16.54
CA VAL A 269 -4.58 7.66 16.60
C VAL A 269 -3.87 7.77 15.26
N GLY A 270 -4.04 8.90 14.58
CA GLY A 270 -3.42 9.20 13.29
C GLY A 270 -4.43 9.62 12.22
N ASN A 271 -3.96 10.39 11.23
CA ASN A 271 -4.76 10.84 10.09
C ASN A 271 -4.08 10.47 8.76
N GLY A 272 -3.64 9.23 8.61
CA GLY A 272 -3.16 8.67 7.33
C GLY A 272 -4.23 7.80 6.65
N ASN A 273 -3.98 7.35 5.42
CA ASN A 273 -4.93 6.47 4.69
C ASN A 273 -5.29 5.20 5.49
N VAL A 274 -4.32 4.58 6.17
CA VAL A 274 -4.58 3.42 7.03
C VAL A 274 -5.57 3.74 8.16
N ALA A 275 -5.54 4.96 8.71
CA ALA A 275 -6.52 5.38 9.71
C ALA A 275 -7.92 5.52 9.12
N LEU A 276 -8.02 6.03 7.87
CA LEU A 276 -9.29 6.09 7.14
C LEU A 276 -9.82 4.69 6.83
N ASP A 277 -8.94 3.76 6.42
CA ASP A 277 -9.31 2.37 6.16
C ASP A 277 -9.87 1.68 7.40
N VAL A 278 -9.21 1.85 8.55
CA VAL A 278 -9.69 1.33 9.83
C VAL A 278 -11.05 1.91 10.19
N ALA A 279 -11.22 3.23 10.07
CA ALA A 279 -12.49 3.88 10.40
C ALA A 279 -13.63 3.43 9.48
N ARG A 280 -13.34 3.30 8.18
CA ARG A 280 -14.32 2.83 7.18
C ARG A 280 -14.72 1.39 7.44
N ILE A 281 -13.79 0.47 7.67
CA ILE A 281 -14.13 -0.94 7.96
C ILE A 281 -14.93 -1.09 9.26
N LEU A 282 -14.59 -0.32 10.30
CA LEU A 282 -15.29 -0.39 11.59
C LEU A 282 -16.70 0.24 11.56
N THR A 283 -16.98 1.13 10.61
CA THR A 283 -18.29 1.82 10.46
C THR A 283 -19.09 1.35 9.25
N ALA A 284 -18.50 0.56 8.36
CA ALA A 284 -19.19 0.02 7.18
C ALA A 284 -20.37 -0.87 7.56
N ASP A 285 -21.38 -0.93 6.69
CA ASP A 285 -22.40 -1.97 6.76
C ASP A 285 -21.73 -3.34 6.52
N PRO A 286 -21.79 -4.28 7.49
CA PRO A 286 -21.25 -5.61 7.30
C PRO A 286 -21.79 -6.31 6.04
N GLU A 287 -23.01 -5.98 5.60
CA GLU A 287 -23.57 -6.58 4.38
C GLU A 287 -22.96 -6.02 3.09
N GLU A 288 -22.49 -4.76 3.08
CA GLU A 288 -21.66 -4.25 1.98
C GLU A 288 -20.29 -4.94 1.94
N LEU A 289 -19.74 -5.27 3.11
CA LEU A 289 -18.48 -6.01 3.21
C LEU A 289 -18.63 -7.50 2.87
N ALA A 290 -19.83 -8.07 2.98
CA ALA A 290 -20.06 -9.50 2.74
C ALA A 290 -19.69 -9.92 1.31
N GLY A 291 -19.85 -9.03 0.33
CA GLY A 291 -19.46 -9.25 -1.07
C GLY A 291 -17.96 -9.17 -1.37
N THR A 292 -17.14 -8.77 -0.40
CA THR A 292 -15.69 -8.57 -0.57
C THR A 292 -14.88 -9.83 -0.26
N ASP A 293 -13.54 -9.74 -0.18
CA ASP A 293 -12.63 -10.79 0.27
C ASP A 293 -12.25 -10.71 1.78
N ILE A 294 -12.97 -9.91 2.58
CA ILE A 294 -12.77 -9.79 4.04
C ILE A 294 -12.75 -11.16 4.76
N ALA A 295 -11.93 -11.32 5.78
CA ALA A 295 -11.85 -12.56 6.55
C ALA A 295 -13.23 -12.95 7.13
N ALA A 296 -13.61 -14.23 7.02
CA ALA A 296 -14.92 -14.68 7.49
C ALA A 296 -15.12 -14.46 9.01
N HIS A 297 -14.06 -14.64 9.81
CA HIS A 297 -14.10 -14.37 11.25
C HIS A 297 -14.27 -12.87 11.54
N ALA A 298 -13.61 -12.00 10.78
CA ALA A 298 -13.73 -10.56 10.94
C ALA A 298 -15.12 -10.06 10.54
N LEU A 299 -15.68 -10.56 9.44
CA LEU A 299 -17.05 -10.27 9.03
C LEU A 299 -18.06 -10.70 10.11
N GLY A 300 -17.88 -11.88 10.70
CA GLY A 300 -18.71 -12.36 11.80
C GLY A 300 -18.66 -11.43 13.02
N ALA A 301 -17.47 -10.98 13.40
CA ALA A 301 -17.28 -10.02 14.50
C ALA A 301 -17.89 -8.63 14.18
N LEU A 302 -17.74 -8.16 12.93
CA LEU A 302 -18.32 -6.88 12.50
C LEU A 302 -19.86 -6.91 12.49
N ARG A 303 -20.48 -8.04 12.14
CA ARG A 303 -21.94 -8.24 12.27
C ARG A 303 -22.43 -8.17 13.71
N ALA A 304 -21.60 -8.55 14.67
CA ALA A 304 -21.88 -8.46 16.10
C ALA A 304 -21.34 -7.17 16.75
N SER A 305 -20.71 -6.29 15.97
CA SER A 305 -20.08 -5.05 16.44
C SER A 305 -21.09 -4.10 17.04
N LYS A 306 -20.68 -3.41 18.11
CA LYS A 306 -21.44 -2.29 18.68
C LYS A 306 -20.89 -0.93 18.26
N VAL A 307 -19.81 -0.92 17.47
CA VAL A 307 -19.14 0.32 17.05
C VAL A 307 -20.12 1.19 16.27
N ARG A 308 -20.28 2.42 16.77
CA ARG A 308 -21.10 3.48 16.17
C ARG A 308 -20.26 4.71 15.90
N GLU A 309 -19.19 4.92 16.66
CA GLU A 309 -18.36 6.09 16.53
C GLU A 309 -16.88 5.70 16.45
N VAL A 310 -16.22 6.16 15.39
CA VAL A 310 -14.77 6.09 15.28
C VAL A 310 -14.21 7.51 15.30
N VAL A 311 -13.32 7.80 16.24
CA VAL A 311 -12.66 9.10 16.38
C VAL A 311 -11.26 9.01 15.81
N LEU A 312 -10.97 9.77 14.76
CA LEU A 312 -9.61 9.92 14.21
C LEU A 312 -8.90 11.06 14.94
N LEU A 313 -8.01 10.69 15.86
CA LEU A 313 -7.28 11.61 16.71
C LEU A 313 -5.97 12.07 16.05
N GLY A 314 -5.92 13.36 15.74
CA GLY A 314 -4.84 14.02 15.03
C GLY A 314 -4.07 14.99 15.89
N ARG A 315 -2.77 14.75 16.08
CA ARG A 315 -1.89 15.66 16.84
C ARG A 315 -1.67 17.04 16.20
N ARG A 316 -2.01 17.21 14.93
CA ARG A 316 -1.83 18.45 14.14
C ARG A 316 -3.16 18.84 13.48
N GLY A 317 -3.15 19.94 12.74
CA GLY A 317 -4.35 20.48 12.10
C GLY A 317 -4.77 19.75 10.81
N PRO A 318 -5.92 20.14 10.22
CA PRO A 318 -6.42 19.58 8.96
C PRO A 318 -5.44 19.67 7.78
N ALA A 319 -4.65 20.75 7.70
CA ALA A 319 -3.66 20.96 6.64
C ALA A 319 -2.48 19.97 6.70
N ASP A 320 -2.20 19.44 7.89
CA ASP A 320 -1.07 18.55 8.18
C ASP A 320 -1.39 17.06 8.03
N ALA A 321 -2.65 16.72 7.74
CA ALA A 321 -3.09 15.35 7.69
C ALA A 321 -2.38 14.55 6.58
N ALA A 322 -2.06 13.29 6.85
CA ALA A 322 -1.26 12.43 5.97
C ALA A 322 -2.11 11.59 5.01
N TYR A 323 -3.43 11.56 5.17
CA TYR A 323 -4.32 10.93 4.20
C TYR A 323 -4.21 11.65 2.87
N THR A 324 -4.64 10.98 1.81
CA THR A 324 -4.72 11.57 0.48
C THR A 324 -6.11 12.17 0.25
N ARG A 325 -6.18 13.20 -0.59
CA ARG A 325 -7.40 13.88 -1.00
C ARG A 325 -8.43 12.92 -1.60
N PRO A 326 -8.08 11.96 -2.47
CA PRO A 326 -9.04 10.96 -2.95
C PRO A 326 -9.68 10.13 -1.84
N GLU A 327 -8.88 9.69 -0.86
CA GLU A 327 -9.39 8.85 0.22
C GLU A 327 -10.26 9.62 1.21
N LEU A 328 -9.91 10.88 1.50
CA LEU A 328 -10.78 11.74 2.28
C LEU A 328 -12.09 12.03 1.55
N LEU A 329 -12.04 12.25 0.24
CA LEU A 329 -13.23 12.49 -0.58
C LEU A 329 -14.14 11.26 -0.61
N ALA A 330 -13.58 10.05 -0.71
CA ALA A 330 -14.33 8.81 -0.60
C ALA A 330 -15.01 8.68 0.77
N LEU A 331 -14.30 9.04 1.85
CA LEU A 331 -14.82 9.01 3.22
C LEU A 331 -16.00 9.99 3.42
N LYS A 332 -15.92 11.19 2.82
CA LYS A 332 -16.98 12.21 2.89
C LYS A 332 -18.32 11.70 2.35
N HIS A 333 -18.29 10.78 1.40
CA HIS A 333 -19.46 10.23 0.72
C HIS A 333 -19.80 8.80 1.15
N LEU A 334 -19.28 8.35 2.30
CA LEU A 334 -19.52 7.01 2.81
C LEU A 334 -21.02 6.83 3.16
N PRO A 335 -21.74 5.88 2.51
CA PRO A 335 -23.16 5.70 2.74
C PRO A 335 -23.48 5.33 4.19
N GLY A 336 -24.51 5.96 4.77
CA GLY A 336 -24.99 5.62 6.11
C GLY A 336 -24.06 6.01 7.27
N VAL A 337 -22.97 6.74 7.01
CA VAL A 337 -22.01 7.18 8.01
C VAL A 337 -21.88 8.71 7.99
N GLU A 338 -22.15 9.37 9.11
CA GLU A 338 -21.95 10.82 9.26
C GLU A 338 -20.44 11.12 9.41
N LEU A 339 -19.87 11.94 8.54
CA LEU A 339 -18.55 12.53 8.77
C LEU A 339 -18.71 13.83 9.57
N VAL A 340 -18.04 13.93 10.70
CA VAL A 340 -18.07 15.10 11.60
C VAL A 340 -16.64 15.58 11.83
N VAL A 341 -16.45 16.90 11.83
CA VAL A 341 -15.23 17.53 12.34
C VAL A 341 -15.54 18.06 13.73
N ASP A 342 -14.79 17.59 14.73
CA ASP A 342 -14.86 18.10 16.08
C ASP A 342 -14.19 19.48 16.16
N ASP A 343 -14.99 20.50 16.49
CA ASP A 343 -14.60 21.92 16.42
C ASP A 343 -14.27 22.49 17.81
N HIS A 344 -13.58 21.70 18.64
CA HIS A 344 -13.19 22.09 20.00
C HIS A 344 -12.06 23.14 20.03
N ASP A 345 -11.37 23.35 18.91
CA ASP A 345 -10.26 24.29 18.76
C ASP A 345 -10.50 25.19 17.54
N PRO A 346 -10.53 26.53 17.69
CA PRO A 346 -10.87 27.45 16.61
C PRO A 346 -9.91 27.35 15.40
N ARG A 347 -8.67 26.89 15.61
CA ARG A 347 -7.69 26.69 14.53
C ARG A 347 -8.15 25.66 13.50
N ILE A 348 -9.06 24.75 13.88
CA ILE A 348 -9.61 23.72 13.00
C ILE A 348 -10.48 24.36 11.93
N ALA A 349 -11.47 25.18 12.35
CA ALA A 349 -12.34 25.91 11.43
C ALA A 349 -11.53 26.84 10.52
N GLU A 350 -10.59 27.61 11.09
CA GLU A 350 -9.70 28.50 10.35
C GLU A 350 -8.89 27.74 9.28
N GLY A 351 -8.31 26.59 9.64
CA GLY A 351 -7.52 25.77 8.72
C GLY A 351 -8.32 25.18 7.56
N ILE A 352 -9.61 24.86 7.77
CA ILE A 352 -10.51 24.37 6.72
C ILE A 352 -10.98 25.53 5.82
N ASP A 353 -11.33 26.66 6.42
CA ASP A 353 -11.89 27.80 5.69
C ASP A 353 -10.81 28.48 4.82
N ALA A 354 -9.57 28.54 5.30
CA ALA A 354 -8.44 29.13 4.58
C ALA A 354 -7.83 28.24 3.47
N ALA A 355 -8.20 26.97 3.37
CA ALA A 355 -7.57 25.99 2.48
C ALA A 355 -7.72 26.32 0.97
N GLY A 356 -6.67 26.18 0.16
CA GLY A 356 -6.77 26.28 -1.29
C GLY A 356 -7.65 25.17 -1.91
N ALA A 357 -8.14 25.35 -3.14
CA ALA A 357 -8.99 24.34 -3.81
C ALA A 357 -8.28 22.97 -3.99
N GLY A 358 -6.96 22.99 -4.17
CA GLY A 358 -6.10 21.81 -4.24
C GLY A 358 -5.75 21.18 -2.88
N ASP A 359 -6.00 21.87 -1.77
CA ASP A 359 -5.61 21.40 -0.44
C ASP A 359 -6.55 20.32 0.07
N LYS A 360 -5.99 19.38 0.83
CA LYS A 360 -6.75 18.31 1.49
C LYS A 360 -7.83 18.81 2.43
N ALA A 361 -7.52 19.86 3.19
CA ALA A 361 -8.45 20.45 4.15
C ALA A 361 -9.71 21.02 3.46
N ALA A 362 -9.61 21.45 2.20
CA ALA A 362 -10.76 21.97 1.45
C ALA A 362 -11.85 20.92 1.21
N VAL A 363 -11.53 19.62 1.20
CA VAL A 363 -12.53 18.55 1.09
C VAL A 363 -13.50 18.55 2.28
N LEU A 364 -13.05 19.02 3.45
CA LEU A 364 -13.86 19.13 4.67
C LEU A 364 -14.86 20.30 4.64
N ARG A 365 -14.82 21.16 3.61
CA ARG A 365 -15.82 22.21 3.46
C ARG A 365 -17.21 21.60 3.27
N GLY A 366 -18.17 22.14 4.02
CA GLY A 366 -19.55 21.64 4.06
C GLY A 366 -19.75 20.34 4.83
N VAL A 367 -18.70 19.76 5.42
CA VAL A 367 -18.84 18.68 6.41
C VAL A 367 -19.37 19.27 7.72
N SER A 368 -20.16 18.48 8.47
CA SER A 368 -20.71 18.89 9.77
C SER A 368 -19.58 19.26 10.73
N ARG A 369 -19.57 20.51 11.22
CA ARG A 369 -18.59 21.03 12.19
C ARG A 369 -19.31 21.36 13.50
N ARG A 370 -18.88 20.76 14.60
CA ARG A 370 -19.42 21.02 15.95
C ARG A 370 -18.47 20.54 17.02
N ALA A 371 -18.41 21.21 18.16
CA ALA A 371 -17.77 20.65 19.34
C ALA A 371 -18.53 19.42 19.81
N VAL A 372 -17.81 18.31 19.98
CA VAL A 372 -18.37 17.05 20.46
C VAL A 372 -18.28 17.00 21.98
N ASP A 373 -19.42 16.78 22.65
CA ASP A 373 -19.46 16.53 24.08
C ASP A 373 -19.10 15.07 24.37
N TRP A 374 -17.83 14.84 24.75
CA TRP A 374 -17.29 13.50 25.03
C TRP A 374 -17.85 12.84 26.29
N SER A 375 -18.53 13.61 27.16
CA SER A 375 -19.19 13.06 28.36
C SER A 375 -20.45 12.26 28.02
N LEU A 376 -21.00 12.48 26.81
CA LEU A 376 -22.18 11.78 26.32
C LEU A 376 -21.80 10.49 25.56
N PRO A 377 -22.69 9.48 25.59
CA PRO A 377 -22.51 8.30 24.74
C PRO A 377 -22.61 8.68 23.25
N PRO A 378 -22.06 7.84 22.34
CA PRO A 378 -22.23 8.03 20.90
C PRO A 378 -23.70 8.18 20.50
N ALA A 379 -23.97 9.12 19.59
CA ALA A 379 -25.32 9.33 19.07
C ALA A 379 -25.82 8.10 18.28
N PRO A 380 -27.14 7.93 18.10
CA PRO A 380 -27.67 6.90 17.20
C PRO A 380 -27.15 7.07 15.77
N GLY A 381 -27.00 5.95 15.05
CA GLY A 381 -26.37 5.93 13.74
C GLY A 381 -24.87 5.68 13.81
N ARG A 382 -24.20 5.67 12.64
CA ARG A 382 -22.75 5.52 12.56
C ARG A 382 -22.11 6.84 12.17
N ARG A 383 -20.99 7.17 12.79
CA ARG A 383 -20.24 8.39 12.48
C ARG A 383 -18.73 8.20 12.60
N ILE A 384 -18.01 9.01 11.84
CA ILE A 384 -16.57 9.18 11.95
C ILE A 384 -16.31 10.62 12.36
N VAL A 385 -15.56 10.80 13.44
CA VAL A 385 -15.22 12.13 13.97
C VAL A 385 -13.75 12.42 13.71
N LEU A 386 -13.45 13.51 13.01
CA LEU A 386 -12.10 14.04 12.84
C LEU A 386 -11.80 15.01 13.98
N CYS A 387 -10.88 14.63 14.87
CA CYS A 387 -10.48 15.43 16.02
C CYS A 387 -9.01 15.85 15.82
N PHE A 388 -8.78 17.12 15.49
CA PHE A 388 -7.46 17.67 15.15
C PHE A 388 -6.86 18.47 16.31
N HIS A 389 -5.57 18.79 16.25
CA HIS A 389 -4.83 19.47 17.33
C HIS A 389 -4.86 18.76 18.69
N SER A 390 -5.08 17.45 18.68
CA SER A 390 -5.20 16.61 19.88
C SER A 390 -4.16 15.50 19.84
N ALA A 391 -3.02 15.72 20.50
CA ALA A 391 -1.99 14.70 20.65
C ALA A 391 -2.35 13.76 21.80
N PRO A 392 -2.33 12.42 21.63
CA PRO A 392 -2.59 11.51 22.73
C PRO A 392 -1.48 11.61 23.78
N ALA A 393 -1.88 11.71 25.04
CA ALA A 393 -0.98 11.83 26.19
C ALA A 393 -0.93 10.53 27.02
N GLU A 394 -2.07 9.85 27.17
CA GLU A 394 -2.19 8.62 27.95
C GLU A 394 -3.39 7.78 27.48
N VAL A 395 -3.24 6.45 27.49
CA VAL A 395 -4.37 5.52 27.36
C VAL A 395 -4.82 5.11 28.75
N LEU A 396 -6.05 5.46 29.11
CA LEU A 396 -6.59 5.27 30.45
C LEU A 396 -7.34 3.94 30.55
N GLY A 397 -7.20 3.26 31.68
CA GLY A 397 -7.88 2.01 31.92
C GLY A 397 -7.54 1.36 33.26
N ASP A 398 -8.46 0.54 33.75
CA ASP A 398 -8.25 -0.36 34.89
C ASP A 398 -8.44 -1.79 34.37
N GLY A 399 -7.32 -2.48 34.14
CA GLY A 399 -7.23 -3.80 33.51
C GLY A 399 -7.46 -3.83 31.99
N ARG A 400 -8.18 -2.86 31.42
CA ARG A 400 -8.40 -2.68 29.97
C ARG A 400 -8.67 -1.21 29.63
N VAL A 401 -8.52 -0.85 28.37
CA VAL A 401 -8.81 0.48 27.84
C VAL A 401 -10.24 0.94 28.19
N ARG A 402 -10.36 2.19 28.67
CA ARG A 402 -11.62 2.88 28.95
C ARG A 402 -11.69 4.28 28.33
N ALA A 403 -10.57 4.96 28.14
CA ALA A 403 -10.51 6.27 27.51
C ALA A 403 -9.11 6.58 26.95
N VAL A 404 -9.02 7.64 26.15
CA VAL A 404 -7.77 8.28 25.76
C VAL A 404 -7.77 9.71 26.25
N ARG A 405 -6.70 10.10 26.93
CA ARG A 405 -6.43 11.51 27.26
C ARG A 405 -5.58 12.11 26.15
N ALA A 406 -5.98 13.28 25.68
CA ALA A 406 -5.29 14.02 24.63
C ALA A 406 -5.14 15.50 25.00
N THR A 407 -4.20 16.18 24.34
CA THR A 407 -4.06 17.64 24.47
C THR A 407 -5.26 18.36 23.85
N ALA A 408 -5.59 19.54 24.39
CA ALA A 408 -6.56 20.46 23.79
C ALA A 408 -6.00 21.89 23.81
N ALA A 409 -6.71 22.84 23.17
CA ALA A 409 -6.39 24.26 23.28
C ALA A 409 -6.38 24.74 24.74
N GLU A 410 -7.37 24.27 25.52
CA GLU A 410 -7.52 24.57 26.94
C GLU A 410 -7.46 23.25 27.74
N GLY A 411 -6.29 22.94 28.28
CA GLY A 411 -6.09 21.77 29.13
C GLY A 411 -6.03 20.44 28.36
N GLU A 412 -6.83 19.47 28.78
CA GLU A 412 -6.84 18.12 28.26
C GLU A 412 -8.26 17.67 27.92
N LEU A 413 -8.35 16.76 26.95
CA LEU A 413 -9.59 16.19 26.46
C LEU A 413 -9.56 14.69 26.72
N GLU A 414 -10.57 14.19 27.43
CA GLU A 414 -10.72 12.76 27.70
C GLU A 414 -11.82 12.18 26.82
N ILE A 415 -11.47 11.19 25.99
CA ILE A 415 -12.38 10.55 25.04
C ILE A 415 -12.65 9.12 25.52
N PRO A 416 -13.85 8.81 26.05
CA PRO A 416 -14.21 7.45 26.45
C PRO A 416 -14.19 6.50 25.26
N ALA A 417 -13.43 5.42 25.33
CA ALA A 417 -13.27 4.45 24.25
C ALA A 417 -13.00 3.05 24.81
N GLY A 418 -13.57 2.02 24.19
CA GLY A 418 -13.29 0.63 24.58
C GLY A 418 -12.22 -0.05 23.74
N LEU A 419 -11.78 0.62 22.66
CA LEU A 419 -10.71 0.18 21.76
C LEU A 419 -9.92 1.41 21.30
N VAL A 420 -8.60 1.29 21.31
CA VAL A 420 -7.65 2.27 20.78
C VAL A 420 -6.82 1.61 19.70
N VAL A 421 -6.74 2.25 18.54
CA VAL A 421 -5.98 1.75 17.39
C VAL A 421 -4.91 2.76 17.01
N ARG A 422 -3.63 2.42 17.20
CA ARG A 422 -2.52 3.28 16.77
C ARG A 422 -2.26 3.11 15.26
N ALA A 423 -2.50 4.17 14.49
CA ALA A 423 -2.30 4.26 13.05
C ALA A 423 -1.20 5.30 12.71
N VAL A 424 -0.12 5.31 13.49
CA VAL A 424 0.97 6.31 13.41
C VAL A 424 2.14 5.91 12.50
N GLY A 425 1.95 4.86 11.70
CA GLY A 425 2.88 4.39 10.69
C GLY A 425 3.53 3.04 11.00
N TYR A 426 3.97 2.36 9.94
CA TYR A 426 4.77 1.15 10.04
C TYR A 426 6.22 1.50 10.39
N ARG A 427 7.02 0.47 10.65
CA ARG A 427 8.47 0.51 10.84
C ARG A 427 9.12 -0.76 10.28
N GLY A 428 10.30 -0.64 9.70
CA GLY A 428 11.10 -1.83 9.38
C GLY A 428 11.48 -2.60 10.64
N ALA A 429 11.82 -3.87 10.44
CA ALA A 429 12.40 -4.71 11.48
C ALA A 429 13.76 -5.22 10.99
N PRO A 430 14.75 -5.41 11.89
CA PRO A 430 16.01 -6.02 11.53
C PRO A 430 15.80 -7.40 10.88
N VAL A 431 16.55 -7.65 9.81
CA VAL A 431 16.68 -8.99 9.22
C VAL A 431 18.05 -9.54 9.65
N PRO A 432 18.11 -10.70 10.32
CA PRO A 432 19.38 -11.30 10.71
C PRO A 432 20.33 -11.42 9.52
N GLY A 433 21.54 -10.88 9.66
CA GLY A 433 22.52 -10.81 8.58
C GLY A 433 22.42 -9.57 7.69
N LEU A 434 21.65 -8.54 8.03
CA LEU A 434 21.71 -7.24 7.36
C LEU A 434 22.04 -6.12 8.36
N PRO A 435 22.74 -5.04 7.93
CA PRO A 435 22.82 -3.83 8.74
C PRO A 435 21.42 -3.22 8.89
N PHE A 436 21.18 -2.53 10.00
CA PHE A 436 19.89 -1.90 10.27
C PHE A 436 20.10 -0.58 10.99
N ASP A 437 19.46 0.48 10.50
CA ASP A 437 19.41 1.77 11.16
C ASP A 437 18.15 1.84 12.02
N GLU A 438 18.34 1.81 13.34
CA GLU A 438 17.25 1.86 14.32
C GLU A 438 16.49 3.20 14.30
N ALA A 439 17.12 4.30 13.87
CA ALA A 439 16.49 5.61 13.85
C ALA A 439 15.47 5.72 12.71
N THR A 440 15.87 5.31 11.50
CA THR A 440 14.98 5.34 10.32
C THR A 440 14.13 4.08 10.20
N GLY A 441 14.52 2.98 10.85
CA GLY A 441 13.90 1.67 10.70
C GLY A 441 14.10 1.09 9.31
N THR A 442 15.26 1.31 8.70
CA THR A 442 15.60 0.90 7.33
C THR A 442 16.96 0.19 7.29
N VAL A 443 17.28 -0.43 6.14
CA VAL A 443 18.62 -0.98 5.89
C VAL A 443 19.47 0.08 5.19
N PRO A 444 20.64 0.47 5.75
CA PRO A 444 21.54 1.45 5.13
C PRO A 444 22.00 1.02 3.74
N HIS A 445 21.93 1.95 2.77
CA HIS A 445 22.21 1.66 1.37
C HIS A 445 22.67 2.89 0.56
N GLU A 446 23.21 2.64 -0.64
CA GLU A 446 23.49 3.64 -1.68
C GLU A 446 22.91 3.13 -3.01
N GLY A 447 21.93 3.84 -3.61
CA GLY A 447 21.21 3.34 -4.81
C GLY A 447 20.44 2.03 -4.61
N GLY A 448 20.34 1.54 -3.36
CA GLY A 448 19.80 0.22 -3.01
C GLY A 448 20.87 -0.84 -2.77
N ARG A 449 22.14 -0.58 -3.08
CA ARG A 449 23.28 -1.43 -2.69
C ARG A 449 23.51 -1.34 -1.18
N VAL A 450 23.50 -2.47 -0.48
CA VAL A 450 23.69 -2.50 0.98
C VAL A 450 25.15 -2.26 1.34
N THR A 451 25.39 -1.29 2.22
CA THR A 451 26.75 -0.90 2.61
C THR A 451 27.50 -2.07 3.26
N GLY A 452 28.71 -2.36 2.78
CA GLY A 452 29.58 -3.41 3.32
C GLY A 452 29.18 -4.84 2.95
N ARG A 453 28.21 -5.05 2.05
CA ARG A 453 27.77 -6.39 1.62
C ARG A 453 27.64 -6.48 0.09
N PRO A 454 28.71 -6.87 -0.64
CA PRO A 454 28.66 -7.08 -2.09
C PRO A 454 27.55 -8.05 -2.51
N GLY A 455 26.94 -7.80 -3.66
CA GLY A 455 25.82 -8.61 -4.18
C GLY A 455 24.53 -8.53 -3.36
N THR A 456 24.44 -7.64 -2.37
CA THR A 456 23.24 -7.48 -1.52
C THR A 456 22.56 -6.14 -1.77
N TYR A 457 21.26 -6.17 -2.03
CA TYR A 457 20.46 -5.00 -2.38
C TYR A 457 19.16 -4.94 -1.58
N VAL A 458 18.55 -3.76 -1.50
CA VAL A 458 17.26 -3.53 -0.84
C VAL A 458 16.31 -2.76 -1.75
N VAL A 459 15.01 -3.03 -1.65
CA VAL A 459 13.96 -2.30 -2.39
C VAL A 459 12.74 -2.07 -1.51
N GLY A 460 11.88 -1.13 -1.91
CA GLY A 460 10.60 -0.93 -1.20
C GLY A 460 10.77 -0.20 0.13
N TRP A 461 9.87 -0.51 1.07
CA TRP A 461 9.83 0.19 2.36
C TRP A 461 11.01 -0.10 3.28
N ILE A 462 11.70 -1.24 3.16
CA ILE A 462 12.93 -1.49 3.93
C ILE A 462 14.09 -0.60 3.44
N LYS A 463 14.01 -0.11 2.19
CA LYS A 463 14.94 0.86 1.58
C LYS A 463 14.55 2.30 1.92
N ARG A 464 13.29 2.68 1.64
CA ARG A 464 12.84 4.09 1.65
C ARG A 464 12.14 4.54 2.93
N GLY A 465 11.85 3.60 3.84
CA GLY A 465 10.85 3.78 4.88
C GLY A 465 9.42 3.54 4.39
N PRO A 466 8.43 3.41 5.30
CA PRO A 466 7.07 3.00 4.98
C PRO A 466 6.19 4.17 4.51
N SER A 467 6.61 4.80 3.42
CA SER A 467 5.89 5.85 2.73
C SER A 467 5.83 5.58 1.23
N GLY A 468 4.84 6.21 0.58
CA GLY A 468 4.53 5.99 -0.83
C GLY A 468 3.68 4.75 -1.07
N GLY A 469 2.71 4.89 -1.98
CA GLY A 469 1.80 3.82 -2.40
C GLY A 469 2.48 2.73 -3.23
N ILE A 470 1.68 1.90 -3.89
CA ILE A 470 2.16 0.76 -4.69
C ILE A 470 3.13 1.22 -5.79
N GLY A 471 2.76 2.26 -6.57
CA GLY A 471 3.54 2.75 -7.70
C GLY A 471 4.91 3.33 -7.34
N ALA A 472 5.08 3.89 -6.14
CA ALA A 472 6.39 4.35 -5.66
C ALA A 472 7.43 3.21 -5.57
N ASN A 473 6.96 1.95 -5.47
CA ASN A 473 7.84 0.79 -5.48
C ASN A 473 8.39 0.46 -6.87
N ARG A 474 7.73 0.89 -7.94
CA ARG A 474 8.18 0.64 -9.32
C ARG A 474 9.46 1.42 -9.63
N ALA A 475 9.43 2.74 -9.44
CA ALA A 475 10.61 3.60 -9.62
C ALA A 475 11.78 3.17 -8.71
N CYS A 476 11.48 2.85 -7.45
CA CYS A 476 12.50 2.36 -6.53
C CYS A 476 13.11 1.02 -6.94
N ALA A 477 12.30 0.08 -7.46
CA ALA A 477 12.81 -1.18 -7.95
C ALA A 477 13.70 -0.95 -9.17
N ALA A 478 13.29 -0.07 -10.09
CA ALA A 478 14.06 0.28 -11.27
C ALA A 478 15.43 0.89 -10.92
N GLU A 479 15.50 1.79 -9.93
CA GLU A 479 16.77 2.34 -9.45
C GLU A 479 17.71 1.22 -8.95
N THR A 480 17.21 0.35 -8.06
CA THR A 480 18.02 -0.71 -7.45
C THR A 480 18.43 -1.79 -8.44
N VAL A 481 17.55 -2.18 -9.36
CA VAL A 481 17.91 -3.12 -10.44
C VAL A 481 18.94 -2.48 -11.36
N GLY A 482 18.83 -1.19 -11.66
CA GLY A 482 19.87 -0.44 -12.38
C GLY A 482 21.23 -0.52 -11.68
N THR A 483 21.28 -0.27 -10.36
CA THR A 483 22.51 -0.40 -9.57
C THR A 483 23.06 -1.84 -9.57
N LEU A 484 22.21 -2.85 -9.42
CA LEU A 484 22.61 -4.26 -9.48
C LEU A 484 23.24 -4.61 -10.84
N LEU A 485 22.62 -4.17 -11.94
CA LEU A 485 23.14 -4.45 -13.28
C LEU A 485 24.43 -3.70 -13.58
N ALA A 486 24.60 -2.48 -13.06
CA ALA A 486 25.88 -1.78 -13.13
C ALA A 486 26.98 -2.58 -12.42
N ASP A 487 26.73 -3.07 -11.20
CA ASP A 487 27.69 -3.91 -10.47
C ASP A 487 28.02 -5.20 -11.23
N ALA A 488 27.04 -5.79 -11.92
CA ALA A 488 27.27 -6.97 -12.75
C ALA A 488 28.16 -6.68 -13.96
N LEU A 489 27.96 -5.54 -14.63
CA LEU A 489 28.79 -5.10 -15.76
C LEU A 489 30.22 -4.79 -15.34
N ASP A 490 30.40 -4.22 -14.14
CA ASP A 490 31.70 -3.91 -13.56
C ASP A 490 32.41 -5.14 -12.97
N GLY A 491 31.78 -6.33 -13.00
CA GLY A 491 32.32 -7.56 -12.42
C GLY A 491 32.42 -7.53 -10.89
N ALA A 492 31.63 -6.67 -10.23
CA ALA A 492 31.65 -6.46 -8.79
C ALA A 492 30.76 -7.46 -8.01
N LEU A 493 29.95 -8.27 -8.70
CA LEU A 493 29.13 -9.30 -8.08
C LEU A 493 29.96 -10.51 -7.62
N PRO A 494 29.70 -11.06 -6.43
CA PRO A 494 30.37 -12.27 -5.97
C PRO A 494 29.94 -13.48 -6.81
N ALA A 495 30.88 -14.41 -7.03
CA ALA A 495 30.56 -15.68 -7.66
C ALA A 495 29.87 -16.62 -6.64
N PRO A 496 28.69 -17.18 -6.93
CA PRO A 496 28.00 -18.10 -6.04
C PRO A 496 28.76 -19.41 -5.89
N GLU A 497 29.04 -19.79 -4.63
CA GLU A 497 29.74 -21.02 -4.25
C GLU A 497 28.98 -22.31 -4.62
N HIS A 498 27.65 -22.20 -4.71
CA HIS A 498 26.77 -23.35 -4.87
C HIS A 498 25.71 -23.14 -5.95
N GLY A 499 25.33 -24.22 -6.62
CA GLY A 499 24.29 -24.22 -7.67
C GLY A 499 22.85 -24.21 -7.15
N ALA A 500 21.89 -23.85 -8.02
CA ALA A 500 20.45 -23.82 -7.69
C ALA A 500 19.88 -25.17 -7.19
N ARG A 501 20.40 -26.31 -7.68
CA ARG A 501 20.00 -27.64 -7.17
C ARG A 501 20.41 -27.85 -5.72
N ALA A 502 21.55 -27.30 -5.30
CA ALA A 502 22.00 -27.39 -3.92
C ALA A 502 21.10 -26.53 -3.01
N PHE A 503 20.75 -25.31 -3.42
CA PHE A 503 19.80 -24.46 -2.70
C PHE A 503 18.45 -25.15 -2.50
N ARG A 504 17.90 -25.77 -3.56
CA ARG A 504 16.66 -26.54 -3.49
C ARG A 504 16.72 -27.68 -2.47
N ARG A 505 17.86 -28.37 -2.34
CA ARG A 505 18.04 -29.44 -1.35
C ARG A 505 18.11 -28.87 0.06
N LEU A 506 18.85 -27.77 0.26
CA LEU A 506 18.96 -27.06 1.54
C LEU A 506 17.58 -26.67 2.08
N VAL A 507 16.81 -25.90 1.31
CA VAL A 507 15.52 -25.37 1.78
C VAL A 507 14.50 -26.47 2.04
N ARG A 508 14.45 -27.51 1.20
CA ARG A 508 13.52 -28.65 1.40
C ARG A 508 13.93 -29.56 2.55
N GLY A 509 15.22 -29.63 2.87
CA GLY A 509 15.74 -30.36 4.02
C GLY A 509 15.33 -29.71 5.34
N ARG A 510 15.28 -28.37 5.40
CA ARG A 510 14.93 -27.61 6.60
C ARG A 510 13.43 -27.39 6.77
N ASN A 511 12.73 -27.05 5.70
CA ASN A 511 11.32 -26.72 5.75
C ASN A 511 10.51 -27.60 4.79
N ARG A 512 9.72 -28.52 5.37
CA ARG A 512 8.84 -29.41 4.60
C ARG A 512 7.50 -28.76 4.23
N ARG A 513 7.19 -27.57 4.78
CA ARG A 513 5.95 -26.82 4.58
C ARG A 513 6.03 -25.83 3.43
N LEU A 514 7.15 -25.79 2.70
CA LEU A 514 7.35 -24.90 1.56
C LEU A 514 6.24 -25.02 0.51
N VAL A 515 5.83 -23.87 0.00
CA VAL A 515 4.86 -23.73 -1.07
C VAL A 515 5.59 -23.22 -2.31
N ASP A 516 5.52 -23.99 -3.39
CA ASP A 516 6.04 -23.57 -4.70
C ASP A 516 4.92 -22.94 -5.55
N ALA A 517 5.22 -22.55 -6.80
CA ALA A 517 4.23 -21.95 -7.69
C ALA A 517 2.98 -22.82 -7.92
N ARG A 518 3.13 -24.17 -7.93
CA ARG A 518 1.97 -25.08 -8.07
C ARG A 518 1.13 -25.12 -6.81
N GLY A 519 1.79 -25.09 -5.65
CA GLY A 519 1.14 -24.98 -4.35
C GLY A 519 0.38 -23.66 -4.19
N GLN A 520 0.99 -22.54 -4.56
CA GLN A 520 0.36 -21.21 -4.59
C GLN A 520 -0.92 -21.22 -5.44
N ALA A 521 -0.84 -21.78 -6.66
CA ALA A 521 -2.01 -21.89 -7.52
C ALA A 521 -3.08 -22.85 -6.97
N ALA A 522 -2.71 -23.85 -6.16
CA ALA A 522 -3.66 -24.73 -5.50
C ALA A 522 -4.38 -24.06 -4.33
N ILE A 523 -3.67 -23.26 -3.53
CA ILE A 523 -4.27 -22.39 -2.52
C ILE A 523 -5.27 -21.44 -3.17
N ASP A 524 -4.85 -20.74 -4.23
CA ASP A 524 -5.70 -19.77 -4.92
C ASP A 524 -7.03 -20.39 -5.40
N ARG A 525 -6.97 -21.54 -6.08
CA ARG A 525 -8.17 -22.29 -6.47
C ARG A 525 -9.05 -22.69 -5.29
N ALA A 526 -8.46 -23.09 -4.16
CA ALA A 526 -9.21 -23.48 -2.97
C ALA A 526 -9.96 -22.29 -2.37
N GLU A 527 -9.31 -21.12 -2.28
CA GLU A 527 -9.91 -19.88 -1.76
C GLU A 527 -11.02 -19.36 -2.67
N VAL A 528 -10.81 -19.36 -4.00
CA VAL A 528 -11.83 -18.97 -4.98
C VAL A 528 -13.02 -19.92 -4.92
N ALA A 529 -12.79 -21.24 -4.91
CA ALA A 529 -13.87 -22.22 -4.81
C ALA A 529 -14.66 -22.08 -3.50
N ARG A 530 -14.01 -21.72 -2.40
CA ARG A 530 -14.66 -21.42 -1.11
C ARG A 530 -15.49 -20.15 -1.18
N GLY A 531 -14.94 -19.08 -1.76
CA GLY A 531 -15.64 -17.81 -2.00
C GLY A 531 -16.89 -17.99 -2.85
N LEU A 532 -16.79 -18.69 -3.98
CA LEU A 532 -17.92 -18.93 -4.89
C LEU A 532 -19.10 -19.63 -4.19
N ARG A 533 -18.83 -20.58 -3.29
CA ARG A 533 -19.88 -21.23 -2.49
C ARG A 533 -20.56 -20.29 -1.49
N ALA A 534 -19.86 -19.23 -1.07
CA ALA A 534 -20.35 -18.21 -0.15
C ALA A 534 -20.91 -16.96 -0.87
N GLY A 535 -20.92 -16.92 -2.20
CA GLY A 535 -21.35 -15.75 -2.97
C GLY A 535 -20.31 -14.61 -3.01
N ARG A 536 -19.03 -14.93 -2.85
CA ARG A 536 -17.91 -13.98 -2.70
C ARG A 536 -16.84 -14.26 -3.76
N PRO A 537 -16.01 -13.27 -4.14
CA PRO A 537 -14.91 -13.50 -5.10
C PRO A 537 -13.88 -14.51 -4.57
N ARG A 538 -13.67 -14.51 -3.25
CA ARG A 538 -12.65 -15.30 -2.55
C ARG A 538 -13.01 -15.42 -1.08
N GLU A 539 -12.70 -16.57 -0.48
CA GLU A 539 -12.60 -16.68 0.98
C GLU A 539 -11.19 -17.16 1.35
N LYS A 540 -10.41 -16.29 1.98
CA LYS A 540 -9.01 -16.55 2.33
C LYS A 540 -8.89 -17.64 3.39
N LEU A 541 -7.92 -18.54 3.24
CA LEU A 541 -7.51 -19.45 4.30
C LEU A 541 -6.69 -18.68 5.33
N ALA A 542 -7.14 -18.68 6.58
CA ALA A 542 -6.68 -17.75 7.61
C ALA A 542 -5.58 -18.34 8.50
N THR A 543 -5.08 -19.55 8.21
CA THR A 543 -4.01 -20.19 8.98
C THR A 543 -2.94 -20.80 8.08
N VAL A 544 -1.70 -20.83 8.57
CA VAL A 544 -0.57 -21.47 7.87
C VAL A 544 -0.87 -22.96 7.61
N SER A 545 -1.52 -23.63 8.55
CA SER A 545 -1.89 -25.05 8.43
C SER A 545 -2.87 -25.31 7.28
N GLU A 546 -3.93 -24.51 7.16
CA GLU A 546 -4.88 -24.60 6.06
C GLU A 546 -4.20 -24.31 4.71
N LEU A 547 -3.37 -23.27 4.65
CA LEU A 547 -2.64 -22.89 3.44
C LEU A 547 -1.71 -24.02 2.96
N VAL A 548 -0.90 -24.58 3.86
CA VAL A 548 0.00 -25.69 3.55
C VAL A 548 -0.77 -26.95 3.17
N ALA A 549 -1.92 -27.22 3.80
CA ALA A 549 -2.77 -28.34 3.44
C ALA A 549 -3.35 -28.17 2.02
N ALA A 550 -3.88 -26.99 1.69
CA ALA A 550 -4.41 -26.67 0.36
C ALA A 550 -3.31 -26.74 -0.72
N ALA A 551 -2.10 -26.24 -0.44
CA ALA A 551 -0.96 -26.33 -1.36
C ALA A 551 -0.59 -27.78 -1.71
N ARG A 552 -0.78 -28.72 -0.77
CA ARG A 552 -0.48 -30.15 -0.95
C ARG A 552 -1.66 -30.94 -1.54
N GLY A 553 -2.84 -30.34 -1.61
CA GLY A 553 -4.10 -30.97 -1.98
C GLY A 553 -4.20 -31.37 -3.46
N ARG A 554 -3.54 -32.48 -3.83
CA ARG A 554 -3.81 -33.28 -5.05
C ARG A 554 -3.44 -34.78 -4.89
N ARG A 555 -3.46 -35.32 -3.67
CA ARG A 555 -3.09 -36.73 -3.38
C ARG A 555 -4.16 -37.61 -2.71
N ARG A 556 -5.40 -37.16 -2.53
CA ARG A 556 -6.42 -37.92 -1.76
C ARG A 556 -7.84 -37.97 -2.36
N LEU A 557 -8.01 -37.82 -3.68
CA LEU A 557 -9.34 -37.96 -4.31
C LEU A 557 -9.44 -39.04 -5.40
N LEU A 558 -8.52 -40.01 -5.40
CA LEU A 558 -8.66 -41.26 -6.16
C LEU A 558 -8.10 -42.39 -5.29
N GLY A 559 -8.98 -43.04 -4.55
CA GLY A 559 -8.73 -44.21 -3.71
C GLY A 559 -10.03 -44.88 -3.40
#